data_AF-A0A4P9WNG5-F1
#
_entry.id   AF-A0A4P9WNG5-F1
#
_cell.length_a   1.000
_cell.length_b   1.000
_cell.length_c   1.000
_cell.angle_alpha   90.00
_cell.angle_beta   90.00
_cell.angle_gamma   90.00
#
_symmetry.space_group_name_H-M   'P 1'
#
loop_
_entity.id
_entity.type
_entity.pdbx_description
1 polymer ?
#
loop_
_entity_poly.entity_id
_entity_poly.type
_entity_poly.pdbx_seq_one_letter_code
_entity_poly.pdbx_strand_id
1 'polypeptide(L)'
;PLTTTLDDTKTHRLITSTQPPILSYACRIRRTIWETSQEYWAELVTAAAVLLATIYGYHRHQIISRETRVVARLVDDVLDAVHEESENHRTDPIRHPVPGLSTSQLRDHLLPGVVPGRTVSKRSGSAAVSHSVDGIRTTRDPSGRTVWYLAEEAARDRLWGKVQTLVLRNSNVRETSMELNGEQHLVWQWIGSHALSPRR
;
A
#
# COMPACT_ATOMS: atom_id res chain seq x y z
N PRO A 1 -15.06 61.81 10.76
CA PRO A 1 -14.75 63.23 10.48
C PRO A 1 -14.58 63.37 8.98
N LEU A 2 -15.25 64.33 8.34
CA LEU A 2 -15.15 64.50 6.89
C LEU A 2 -13.83 65.25 6.58
N THR A 3 -13.02 64.69 5.70
CA THR A 3 -11.76 65.32 5.26
C THR A 3 -11.87 65.66 3.78
N THR A 4 -11.44 66.85 3.41
CA THR A 4 -11.44 67.29 2.01
C THR A 4 -10.02 67.23 1.45
N THR A 5 -9.80 66.42 0.41
CA THR A 5 -8.54 66.38 -0.34
C THR A 5 -8.75 67.04 -1.71
N LEU A 6 -7.74 67.74 -2.24
CA LEU A 6 -7.78 68.26 -3.61
C LEU A 6 -7.37 67.13 -4.56
N ASP A 7 -8.10 67.01 -5.67
CA ASP A 7 -7.78 66.08 -6.76
C ASP A 7 -6.44 66.45 -7.42
N ASP A 8 -5.76 65.48 -8.05
CA ASP A 8 -4.41 65.64 -8.62
C ASP A 8 -4.37 66.70 -9.75
N THR A 9 -5.51 66.91 -10.40
CA THR A 9 -5.74 67.94 -11.42
C THR A 9 -6.02 69.34 -10.84
N LYS A 10 -6.11 69.45 -9.52
CA LYS A 10 -6.45 70.65 -8.72
C LYS A 10 -7.80 71.31 -9.06
N THR A 11 -8.62 70.72 -9.92
CA THR A 11 -9.89 71.29 -10.36
C THR A 11 -11.08 70.85 -9.49
N HIS A 12 -10.97 69.72 -8.77
CA HIS A 12 -12.06 69.19 -7.96
C HIS A 12 -11.66 68.94 -6.51
N ARG A 13 -12.60 69.20 -5.58
CA ARG A 13 -12.43 68.97 -4.14
C ARG A 13 -13.17 67.68 -3.78
N LEU A 14 -12.42 66.64 -3.42
CA LEU A 14 -12.95 65.34 -3.05
C LEU A 14 -13.25 65.34 -1.55
N ILE A 15 -14.48 64.97 -1.19
CA ILE A 15 -14.90 64.81 0.21
C ILE A 15 -14.83 63.32 0.51
N THR A 16 -13.92 62.92 1.39
CA THR A 16 -13.76 61.53 1.80
C THR A 16 -14.28 61.36 3.23
N SER A 17 -15.18 60.39 3.43
CA SER A 17 -15.64 60.03 4.77
C SER A 17 -14.66 59.05 5.40
N THR A 18 -14.17 59.37 6.60
CA THR A 18 -13.28 58.48 7.37
C THR A 18 -14.04 57.43 8.19
N GLN A 19 -15.36 57.51 8.26
CA GLN A 19 -16.17 56.51 8.96
C GLN A 19 -16.36 55.28 8.06
N PRO A 20 -16.15 54.06 8.58
CA PRO A 20 -16.35 52.85 7.79
C PRO A 20 -17.82 52.79 7.33
N PRO A 21 -18.08 52.59 6.03
CA PRO A 21 -19.43 52.49 5.51
C PRO A 21 -20.14 51.29 6.15
N ILE A 22 -21.45 51.42 6.39
CA ILE A 22 -22.30 50.37 6.96
C ILE A 22 -22.50 49.31 5.86
N LEU A 23 -21.54 48.39 5.75
CA LEU A 23 -21.53 47.29 4.81
C LEU A 23 -21.88 46.00 5.53
N SER A 24 -22.58 45.10 4.85
CA SER A 24 -22.80 43.75 5.37
C SER A 24 -21.47 43.03 5.59
N TYR A 25 -21.42 42.12 6.56
CA TYR A 25 -20.22 41.32 6.85
C TYR A 25 -19.68 40.58 5.62
N ALA A 26 -20.56 40.11 4.73
CA ALA A 26 -20.18 39.47 3.47
C ALA A 26 -19.44 40.43 2.52
N CYS A 27 -19.88 41.69 2.42
CA CYS A 27 -19.22 42.68 1.57
C CYS A 27 -17.83 43.04 2.10
N ARG A 28 -17.70 43.17 3.43
CA ARG A 28 -16.39 43.41 4.06
C ARG A 28 -15.42 42.26 3.80
N ILE A 29 -15.86 41.01 3.98
CA ILE A 29 -15.04 39.82 3.73
C ILE A 29 -14.62 39.73 2.26
N ARG A 30 -15.55 39.95 1.32
CA ARG A 30 -15.23 39.92 -0.12
C ARG A 30 -14.19 40.98 -0.50
N ARG A 31 -14.34 42.18 0.06
CA ARG A 31 -13.40 43.29 -0.18
C ARG A 31 -12.01 42.98 0.36
N THR A 32 -11.92 42.51 1.60
CA THR A 32 -10.62 42.17 2.20
C THR A 32 -9.96 41.00 1.49
N ILE A 33 -10.73 39.99 1.07
CA ILE A 33 -10.20 38.87 0.26
C ILE A 33 -9.64 39.40 -1.06
N TRP A 34 -10.33 40.32 -1.73
CA TRP A 34 -9.86 40.89 -2.99
C TRP A 34 -8.56 41.68 -2.80
N GLU A 35 -8.54 42.60 -1.84
CA GLU A 35 -7.38 43.46 -1.53
C GLU A 35 -6.16 42.62 -1.11
N THR A 36 -6.34 41.66 -0.20
CA THR A 36 -5.26 40.76 0.24
C THR A 36 -4.80 39.78 -0.85
N SER A 37 -5.72 39.29 -1.68
CA SER A 37 -5.36 38.43 -2.81
C SER A 37 -4.52 39.18 -3.84
N GLN A 38 -4.74 40.48 -4.02
CA GLN A 38 -4.03 41.27 -5.01
C GLN A 38 -2.58 41.55 -4.59
N GLU A 39 -2.34 41.78 -3.30
CA GLU A 39 -0.99 42.06 -2.77
C GLU A 39 -0.16 40.78 -2.61
N TYR A 40 -0.76 39.67 -2.17
CA TYR A 40 -0.04 38.45 -1.79
C TYR A 40 -0.37 37.22 -2.64
N TRP A 41 -0.82 37.41 -3.89
CA TRP A 41 -1.24 36.28 -4.75
C TRP A 41 -0.14 35.21 -4.90
N ALA A 42 1.14 35.61 -4.98
CA ALA A 42 2.27 34.69 -5.12
C ALA A 42 2.53 33.86 -3.85
N GLU A 43 2.40 34.46 -2.66
CA GLU A 43 2.56 33.73 -1.39
C GLU A 43 1.40 32.75 -1.17
N LEU A 44 0.18 33.14 -1.53
CA LEU A 44 -0.99 32.26 -1.44
C LEU A 44 -0.88 31.07 -2.41
N VAL A 45 -0.43 31.29 -3.65
CA VAL A 45 -0.24 30.22 -4.64
C VAL A 45 0.87 29.26 -4.21
N THR A 46 1.99 29.78 -3.67
CA THR A 46 3.08 28.91 -3.19
C THR A 46 2.64 28.09 -1.97
N ALA A 47 1.96 28.70 -0.99
CA ALA A 47 1.41 27.99 0.16
C ALA A 47 0.41 26.90 -0.27
N ALA A 48 -0.50 27.21 -1.20
CA ALA A 48 -1.47 26.25 -1.73
C ALA A 48 -0.79 25.10 -2.49
N ALA A 49 0.23 25.38 -3.31
CA ALA A 49 0.99 24.36 -4.03
C ALA A 49 1.72 23.42 -3.06
N VAL A 50 2.33 23.95 -1.99
CA VAL A 50 2.98 23.14 -0.94
C VAL A 50 1.96 22.27 -0.20
N LEU A 51 0.78 22.81 0.13
CA LEU A 51 -0.31 22.05 0.75
C LEU A 51 -0.79 20.91 -0.16
N LEU A 52 -1.02 21.18 -1.43
CA LEU A 52 -1.44 20.16 -2.39
C LEU A 52 -0.36 19.09 -2.61
N ALA A 53 0.92 19.50 -2.67
CA ALA A 53 2.04 18.56 -2.79
C ALA A 53 2.19 17.66 -1.56
N THR A 54 2.03 18.20 -0.35
CA THR A 54 2.09 17.41 0.89
C THR A 54 0.90 16.46 1.01
N ILE A 55 -0.31 16.90 0.68
CA ILE A 55 -1.51 16.05 0.62
C ILE A 55 -1.33 14.95 -0.42
N TYR A 56 -0.90 15.29 -1.64
CA TYR A 56 -0.65 14.31 -2.70
C TYR A 56 0.42 13.30 -2.29
N GLY A 57 1.53 13.77 -1.72
CA GLY A 57 2.59 12.92 -1.19
C GLY A 57 2.06 11.98 -0.11
N TYR A 58 1.30 12.50 0.86
CA TYR A 58 0.71 11.69 1.93
C TYR A 58 -0.24 10.62 1.38
N HIS A 59 -1.15 10.98 0.48
CA HIS A 59 -2.04 10.02 -0.18
C HIS A 59 -1.25 8.97 -0.96
N ARG A 60 -0.22 9.38 -1.72
CA ARG A 60 0.62 8.45 -2.49
C ARG A 60 1.41 7.51 -1.59
N HIS A 61 1.99 8.03 -0.51
CA HIS A 61 2.70 7.25 0.49
C HIS A 61 1.77 6.23 1.17
N GLN A 62 0.54 6.61 1.50
CA GLN A 62 -0.43 5.68 2.07
C GLN A 62 -0.75 4.51 1.13
N ILE A 63 -0.90 4.76 -0.16
CA ILE A 63 -1.17 3.71 -1.15
C ILE A 63 0.01 2.73 -1.23
N ILE A 64 1.24 3.25 -1.34
CA ILE A 64 2.45 2.42 -1.46
C ILE A 64 2.71 1.62 -0.18
N SER A 65 2.52 2.22 1.00
CA SER A 65 2.83 1.60 2.29
C SER A 65 1.92 0.43 2.66
N ARG A 66 0.71 0.36 2.11
CA ARG A 66 -0.22 -0.77 2.34
C ARG A 66 0.28 -2.01 1.62
N GLU A 67 0.65 -1.86 0.36
CA GLU A 67 1.20 -2.95 -0.45
C GLU A 67 2.49 -3.50 0.14
N THR A 68 3.40 -2.64 0.63
CA THR A 68 4.67 -3.10 1.20
C THR A 68 4.47 -3.95 2.44
N ARG A 69 3.49 -3.65 3.30
CA ARG A 69 3.18 -4.47 4.49
C ARG A 69 2.59 -5.83 4.12
N VAL A 70 1.72 -5.88 3.10
CA VAL A 70 1.16 -7.14 2.61
C VAL A 70 2.26 -8.01 2.01
N VAL A 71 3.10 -7.40 1.16
CA VAL A 71 4.25 -8.09 0.56
C VAL A 71 5.21 -8.58 1.64
N ALA A 72 5.52 -7.77 2.66
CA ALA A 72 6.39 -8.18 3.76
C ALA A 72 5.84 -9.42 4.48
N ARG A 73 4.55 -9.42 4.87
CA ARG A 73 3.91 -10.58 5.49
C ARG A 73 3.91 -11.82 4.60
N LEU A 74 3.67 -11.62 3.31
CA LEU A 74 3.66 -12.71 2.35
C LEU A 74 5.05 -13.30 2.15
N VAL A 75 6.10 -12.46 2.16
CA VAL A 75 7.49 -12.91 2.15
C VAL A 75 7.79 -13.69 3.43
N ASP A 76 7.38 -13.20 4.60
CA ASP A 76 7.58 -13.92 5.86
C ASP A 76 6.90 -15.30 5.82
N ASP A 77 5.65 -15.39 5.37
CA ASP A 77 4.92 -16.66 5.23
C ASP A 77 5.59 -17.61 4.22
N VAL A 78 6.15 -17.09 3.11
CA VAL A 78 6.92 -17.89 2.14
C VAL A 78 8.20 -18.43 2.75
N LEU A 79 8.98 -17.57 3.43
CA LEU A 79 10.24 -17.95 4.04
C LEU A 79 10.01 -19.01 5.13
N ASP A 80 8.95 -18.85 5.93
CA ASP A 80 8.49 -19.83 6.91
C ASP A 80 8.14 -21.16 6.22
N ALA A 81 7.40 -21.13 5.12
CA ALA A 81 7.00 -22.34 4.40
C ALA A 81 8.19 -23.11 3.81
N VAL A 82 9.11 -22.40 3.15
CA VAL A 82 10.32 -22.99 2.56
C VAL A 82 11.24 -23.55 3.65
N HIS A 83 11.35 -22.85 4.79
CA HIS A 83 12.12 -23.33 5.92
C HIS A 83 11.49 -24.58 6.57
N GLU A 84 10.18 -24.57 6.82
CA GLU A 84 9.46 -25.72 7.40
C GLU A 84 9.59 -26.97 6.52
N GLU A 85 9.47 -26.84 5.20
CA GLU A 85 9.65 -27.97 4.29
C GLU A 85 11.09 -28.50 4.34
N SER A 86 12.08 -27.61 4.42
CA SER A 86 13.49 -28.01 4.55
C SER A 86 13.75 -28.79 5.85
N GLU A 87 13.10 -28.41 6.96
CA GLU A 87 13.19 -29.11 8.24
C GLU A 87 12.50 -30.46 8.21
N ASN A 88 11.35 -30.54 7.54
CA ASN A 88 10.62 -31.79 7.35
C ASN A 88 11.43 -32.77 6.48
N HIS A 89 12.02 -32.30 5.38
CA HIS A 89 12.93 -33.10 4.55
C HIS A 89 14.14 -33.59 5.34
N ARG A 90 14.72 -32.73 6.20
CA ARG A 90 15.86 -33.08 7.04
C ARG A 90 15.50 -34.13 8.11
N THR A 91 14.29 -34.07 8.65
CA THR A 91 13.83 -34.96 9.72
C THR A 91 13.35 -36.30 9.18
N ASP A 92 12.59 -36.30 8.06
CA ASP A 92 12.07 -37.49 7.42
C ASP A 92 12.16 -37.38 5.88
N PRO A 93 13.31 -37.76 5.30
CA PRO A 93 13.51 -37.69 3.85
C PRO A 93 12.68 -38.73 3.07
N ILE A 94 12.08 -39.71 3.74
CA ILE A 94 11.24 -40.74 3.08
C ILE A 94 9.84 -40.17 2.82
N ARG A 95 9.29 -39.43 3.79
CA ARG A 95 7.97 -38.80 3.64
C ARG A 95 8.02 -37.50 2.84
N HIS A 96 9.09 -36.72 2.98
CA HIS A 96 9.30 -35.47 2.27
C HIS A 96 10.53 -35.61 1.39
N PRO A 97 10.42 -36.14 0.15
CA PRO A 97 11.59 -36.38 -0.70
C PRO A 97 12.16 -35.10 -1.33
N VAL A 98 11.42 -34.00 -1.32
CA VAL A 98 11.81 -32.73 -1.97
C VAL A 98 12.35 -31.76 -0.91
N PRO A 99 13.56 -31.21 -1.07
CA PRO A 99 14.17 -30.33 -0.08
C PRO A 99 13.65 -28.87 -0.12
N GLY A 100 12.63 -28.58 -0.93
CA GLY A 100 12.12 -27.23 -1.16
C GLY A 100 10.73 -27.22 -1.79
N LEU A 101 10.18 -26.03 -2.02
CA LEU A 101 8.82 -25.84 -2.52
C LEU A 101 8.83 -25.19 -3.90
N SER A 102 7.93 -25.64 -4.79
CA SER A 102 7.82 -25.04 -6.12
C SER A 102 7.20 -23.64 -6.06
N THR A 103 7.72 -22.72 -6.86
CA THR A 103 7.29 -21.31 -6.86
C THR A 103 5.85 -21.14 -7.32
N SER A 104 5.41 -21.96 -8.27
CA SER A 104 4.03 -21.99 -8.75
C SER A 104 3.06 -22.50 -7.68
N GLN A 105 3.39 -23.61 -6.99
CA GLN A 105 2.54 -24.12 -5.92
C GLN A 105 2.44 -23.14 -4.75
N LEU A 106 3.56 -22.50 -4.37
CA LEU A 106 3.55 -21.45 -3.35
C LEU A 106 2.66 -20.27 -3.74
N ARG A 107 2.79 -19.79 -4.98
CA ARG A 107 1.94 -18.72 -5.50
C ARG A 107 0.48 -19.10 -5.44
N ASP A 108 0.13 -20.28 -5.93
CA ASP A 108 -1.26 -20.73 -6.05
C ASP A 108 -1.88 -21.06 -4.67
N HIS A 109 -1.06 -21.46 -3.70
CA HIS A 109 -1.51 -21.68 -2.32
C HIS A 109 -1.70 -20.37 -1.55
N LEU A 110 -0.74 -19.44 -1.63
CA LEU A 110 -0.78 -18.18 -0.87
C LEU A 110 -1.66 -17.11 -1.53
N LEU A 111 -1.76 -17.15 -2.87
CA LEU A 111 -2.63 -16.31 -3.68
C LEU A 111 -3.50 -17.17 -4.62
N PRO A 112 -4.54 -17.84 -4.09
CA PRO A 112 -5.40 -18.66 -4.91
C PRO A 112 -6.06 -17.86 -6.03
N GLY A 113 -6.03 -18.42 -7.25
CA GLY A 113 -6.80 -17.88 -8.36
C GLY A 113 -8.30 -17.90 -8.05
N VAL A 114 -8.99 -16.81 -8.40
CA VAL A 114 -10.45 -16.77 -8.29
C VAL A 114 -11.03 -17.59 -9.44
N VAL A 115 -11.55 -18.77 -9.14
CA VAL A 115 -12.33 -19.55 -10.11
C VAL A 115 -13.73 -18.95 -10.18
N PRO A 116 -14.13 -18.34 -11.32
CA PRO A 116 -15.46 -17.75 -11.45
C PRO A 116 -16.53 -18.84 -11.26
N GLY A 117 -17.43 -18.64 -10.30
CA GLY A 117 -18.54 -19.56 -9.99
C GLY A 117 -18.33 -20.43 -8.73
N ARG A 118 -17.11 -20.53 -8.19
CA ARG A 118 -16.89 -21.13 -6.87
C ARG A 118 -17.03 -20.02 -5.82
N THR A 119 -18.27 -19.67 -5.47
CA THR A 119 -18.51 -18.96 -4.21
C THR A 119 -17.86 -19.78 -3.12
N VAL A 120 -16.96 -19.18 -2.34
CA VAL A 120 -16.33 -19.84 -1.19
C VAL A 120 -17.47 -20.27 -0.28
N SER A 121 -17.84 -21.55 -0.40
CA SER A 121 -18.98 -22.12 0.30
C SER A 121 -18.67 -21.97 1.77
N LYS A 122 -19.51 -21.20 2.47
CA LYS A 122 -19.63 -21.22 3.93
C LYS A 122 -20.07 -22.62 4.36
N ARG A 123 -19.23 -23.64 4.21
CA ARG A 123 -19.45 -24.96 4.82
C ARG A 123 -18.58 -25.04 6.05
N SER A 124 -19.22 -24.60 7.14
CA SER A 124 -19.26 -25.25 8.45
C SER A 124 -17.94 -25.78 9.04
N GLY A 125 -17.47 -25.10 10.08
CA GLY A 125 -16.61 -25.70 11.11
C GLY A 125 -15.28 -24.99 11.33
N SER A 126 -15.22 -24.19 12.40
CA SER A 126 -14.03 -23.57 12.99
C SER A 126 -13.48 -22.27 12.33
N ALA A 127 -13.89 -21.15 12.91
CA ALA A 127 -13.04 -20.05 13.39
C ALA A 127 -11.85 -19.52 12.54
N ALA A 128 -11.87 -19.56 11.21
CA ALA A 128 -10.96 -18.73 10.42
C ALA A 128 -11.50 -17.29 10.37
N VAL A 129 -10.98 -16.43 11.25
CA VAL A 129 -11.33 -15.00 11.31
C VAL A 129 -10.96 -14.34 9.98
N SER A 130 -11.97 -14.03 9.17
CA SER A 130 -11.78 -13.29 7.92
C SER A 130 -11.56 -11.81 8.25
N HIS A 131 -10.30 -11.41 8.32
CA HIS A 131 -9.96 -9.99 8.37
C HIS A 131 -9.94 -9.43 6.94
N SER A 132 -10.83 -8.48 6.69
CA SER A 132 -10.78 -7.64 5.49
C SER A 132 -9.79 -6.51 5.76
N VAL A 133 -8.64 -6.53 5.10
CA VAL A 133 -7.72 -5.40 5.05
C VAL A 133 -7.83 -4.82 3.65
N ASP A 134 -8.32 -3.58 3.53
CA ASP A 134 -8.34 -2.82 2.28
C ASP A 134 -9.06 -3.50 1.09
N GLY A 135 -10.08 -4.34 1.35
CA GLY A 135 -10.83 -5.06 0.32
C GLY A 135 -10.24 -6.42 -0.08
N ILE A 136 -9.09 -6.80 0.50
CA ILE A 136 -8.50 -8.13 0.35
C ILE A 136 -9.05 -9.03 1.46
N ARG A 137 -9.65 -10.16 1.08
CA ARG A 137 -10.12 -11.16 2.05
C ARG A 137 -8.93 -12.03 2.40
N THR A 138 -8.63 -12.14 3.69
CA THR A 138 -7.63 -13.07 4.20
C THR A 138 -8.32 -14.21 4.93
N THR A 139 -7.77 -15.42 4.81
CA THR A 139 -8.10 -16.56 5.67
C THR A 139 -6.81 -17.13 6.24
N ARG A 140 -6.90 -17.86 7.35
CA ARG A 140 -5.79 -18.68 7.84
C ARG A 140 -5.98 -20.12 7.38
N ASP A 141 -4.92 -20.71 6.86
CA ASP A 141 -4.82 -22.15 6.62
C ASP A 141 -4.68 -22.91 7.96
N PRO A 142 -5.01 -24.21 8.06
CA PRO A 142 -4.68 -25.08 9.20
C PRO A 142 -3.21 -24.98 9.68
N SER A 143 -2.27 -24.66 8.80
CA SER A 143 -0.86 -24.38 9.16
C SER A 143 -0.65 -23.00 9.82
N GLY A 144 -1.70 -22.18 9.96
CA GLY A 144 -1.66 -20.83 10.51
C GLY A 144 -1.24 -19.74 9.52
N ARG A 145 -0.87 -20.10 8.29
CA ARG A 145 -0.40 -19.19 7.22
C ARG A 145 -1.54 -18.31 6.69
N THR A 146 -1.21 -17.11 6.22
CA THR A 146 -2.22 -16.20 5.65
C THR A 146 -2.42 -16.44 4.16
N VAL A 147 -3.64 -16.79 3.78
CA VAL A 147 -4.06 -16.97 2.38
C VAL A 147 -4.82 -15.74 1.93
N TRP A 148 -4.37 -15.15 0.82
CA TRP A 148 -4.84 -13.86 0.32
C TRP A 148 -5.72 -14.06 -0.94
N TYR A 149 -6.98 -13.64 -0.88
CA TYR A 149 -7.89 -13.70 -2.02
C TYR A 149 -7.95 -12.36 -2.74
N LEU A 150 -7.37 -12.31 -3.95
CA LEU A 150 -7.40 -11.14 -4.83
C LEU A 150 -8.39 -11.37 -5.98
N ALA A 151 -9.30 -10.41 -6.22
CA ALA A 151 -10.28 -10.51 -7.29
C ALA A 151 -9.67 -10.40 -8.70
N GLU A 152 -8.54 -9.70 -8.83
CA GLU A 152 -7.90 -9.39 -10.10
C GLU A 152 -6.59 -10.17 -10.28
N GLU A 153 -6.47 -10.85 -11.42
CA GLU A 153 -5.28 -11.64 -11.76
C GLU A 153 -4.03 -10.77 -11.97
N ALA A 154 -4.18 -9.60 -12.60
CA ALA A 154 -3.07 -8.67 -12.79
C ALA A 154 -2.50 -8.14 -11.45
N ALA A 155 -3.34 -7.96 -10.43
CA ALA A 155 -2.91 -7.57 -9.10
C ALA A 155 -2.15 -8.71 -8.40
N ARG A 156 -2.60 -9.96 -8.57
CA ARG A 156 -1.91 -11.17 -8.08
C ARG A 156 -0.51 -11.27 -8.63
N ASP A 157 -0.36 -11.15 -9.95
CA ASP A 157 0.94 -11.32 -10.61
C ASP A 157 1.91 -10.18 -10.24
N ARG A 158 1.41 -8.95 -10.09
CA ARG A 158 2.21 -7.81 -9.59
C ARG A 158 2.70 -8.03 -8.16
N LEU A 159 1.85 -8.52 -7.26
CA LEU A 159 2.25 -8.82 -5.89
C LEU A 159 3.26 -9.96 -5.83
N TRP A 160 3.01 -11.05 -6.57
CA TRP A 160 3.91 -12.19 -6.63
C TRP A 160 5.29 -11.80 -7.18
N GLY A 161 5.34 -10.96 -8.22
CA GLY A 161 6.61 -10.45 -8.74
C GLY A 161 7.42 -9.66 -7.71
N LYS A 162 6.77 -8.87 -6.85
CA LYS A 162 7.42 -8.17 -5.73
C LYS A 162 7.95 -9.16 -4.69
N VAL A 163 7.16 -10.16 -4.33
CA VAL A 163 7.55 -11.22 -3.37
C VAL A 163 8.75 -11.99 -3.89
N GLN A 164 8.70 -12.48 -5.12
CA GLN A 164 9.81 -13.18 -5.76
C GLN A 164 11.10 -12.35 -5.73
N THR A 165 11.01 -11.06 -6.07
CA THR A 165 12.17 -10.14 -6.02
C THR A 165 12.76 -10.05 -4.61
N LEU A 166 11.93 -9.97 -3.57
CA LEU A 166 12.39 -9.86 -2.18
C LEU A 166 12.91 -11.18 -1.61
N VAL A 167 12.28 -12.30 -1.95
CA VAL A 167 12.73 -13.65 -1.53
C VAL A 167 14.06 -13.99 -2.18
N LEU A 168 14.24 -13.74 -3.47
CA LEU A 168 15.51 -14.00 -4.17
C LEU A 168 16.64 -13.07 -3.72
N ARG A 169 16.31 -11.92 -3.13
CA ARG A 169 17.30 -11.04 -2.49
C ARG A 169 17.78 -11.59 -1.14
N ASN A 170 17.06 -12.53 -0.53
CA ASN A 170 17.44 -13.16 0.72
C ASN A 170 18.51 -14.24 0.46
N SER A 171 19.67 -14.13 1.12
CA SER A 171 20.78 -15.08 0.99
C SER A 171 20.49 -16.48 1.52
N ASN A 172 19.44 -16.64 2.34
CA ASN A 172 19.07 -17.92 2.94
C ASN A 172 18.25 -18.79 1.98
N VAL A 173 17.77 -18.24 0.86
CA VAL A 173 16.96 -18.96 -0.13
C VAL A 173 17.75 -19.07 -1.42
N ARG A 174 17.71 -20.26 -2.03
CA ARG A 174 18.28 -20.54 -3.34
C ARG A 174 17.17 -20.96 -4.30
N GLU A 175 17.19 -20.38 -5.49
CA GLU A 175 16.38 -20.85 -6.62
C GLU A 175 17.11 -21.97 -7.35
N THR A 176 16.40 -23.09 -7.57
CA THR A 176 16.91 -24.26 -8.30
C THR A 176 15.83 -24.83 -9.20
N SER A 177 16.20 -25.42 -10.33
CA SER A 177 15.28 -26.25 -11.12
C SER A 177 15.34 -27.68 -10.58
N MET A 178 14.20 -28.31 -10.39
CA MET A 178 14.10 -29.70 -9.95
C MET A 178 13.00 -30.43 -10.71
N GLU A 179 13.26 -31.68 -11.04
CA GLU A 179 12.25 -32.55 -11.64
C GLU A 179 11.29 -33.04 -10.54
N LEU A 180 10.05 -32.58 -10.56
CA LEU A 180 8.97 -33.04 -9.69
C LEU A 180 7.94 -33.74 -10.57
N ASN A 181 7.59 -34.98 -10.25
CA ASN A 181 6.60 -35.77 -10.98
C ASN A 181 6.84 -35.87 -12.50
N GLY A 182 8.11 -35.84 -12.94
CA GLY A 182 8.49 -35.91 -14.36
C GLY A 182 8.49 -34.57 -15.09
N GLU A 183 8.20 -33.46 -14.40
CA GLU A 183 8.24 -32.10 -14.96
C GLU A 183 9.31 -31.26 -14.25
N GLN A 184 9.98 -30.38 -14.99
CA GLN A 184 10.95 -29.43 -14.41
C GLN A 184 10.21 -28.24 -13.79
N HIS A 185 10.38 -28.05 -12.50
CA HIS A 185 9.82 -26.92 -11.76
C HIS A 185 10.91 -26.05 -11.15
N LEU A 186 10.64 -24.75 -11.10
CA LEU A 186 11.41 -23.83 -10.27
C LEU A 186 11.04 -24.05 -8.81
N VAL A 187 12.05 -24.36 -8.00
CA VAL A 187 11.94 -24.68 -6.58
C VAL A 187 12.77 -23.69 -5.79
N TRP A 188 12.18 -23.18 -4.71
CA TRP A 188 12.91 -22.43 -3.68
C TRP A 188 13.32 -23.37 -2.56
N GLN A 189 14.61 -23.40 -2.30
CA GLN A 189 15.23 -24.22 -1.27
C GLN A 189 15.85 -23.34 -0.20
N TRP A 190 15.66 -23.71 1.07
CA TRP A 190 16.36 -23.09 2.19
C TRP A 190 17.80 -23.61 2.25
N ILE A 191 18.78 -22.69 2.17
CA ILE A 191 20.22 -22.98 2.29
C ILE A 191 20.86 -22.31 3.51
N GLY A 192 20.13 -21.42 4.19
CA GLY A 192 20.61 -20.71 5.37
C GLY A 192 20.80 -21.65 6.57
N SER A 193 21.67 -21.27 7.51
CA SER A 193 21.84 -22.01 8.76
C SER A 193 20.55 -22.00 9.59
N HIS A 194 20.22 -23.10 10.28
CA HIS A 194 19.03 -23.20 11.16
C HIS A 194 18.99 -22.13 12.26
N ALA A 195 20.14 -21.58 12.67
CA ALA A 195 20.23 -20.50 13.64
C ALA A 195 19.61 -19.17 13.15
N LEU A 196 19.40 -19.03 11.84
CA LEU A 196 18.88 -17.83 11.17
C LEU A 196 17.46 -18.05 10.61
N SER A 197 16.74 -19.04 11.15
CA SER A 197 15.34 -19.29 10.78
C SER A 197 14.45 -18.07 11.03
N PRO A 198 13.47 -17.75 10.15
CA PRO A 198 12.59 -16.59 10.32
C PRO A 198 11.68 -16.69 11.55
N ARG A 199 11.52 -17.88 12.14
CA ARG A 199 10.79 -18.10 13.40
C ARG A 199 11.72 -18.53 14.54
N ARG A 200 11.78 -17.69 15.58
CA ARG A 200 12.05 -18.09 16.96
C ARG A 200 10.81 -17.80 17.81
#